data_AF-A0A926B8C8-F1
#
_entry.id   AF-A0A926B8C8-F1
#
_cell.length_a   1.000
_cell.length_b   1.000
_cell.length_c   1.000
_cell.angle_alpha   90.00
_cell.angle_beta   90.00
_cell.angle_gamma   90.00
#
_symmetry.space_group_name_H-M   'P 1'
#
loop_
_entity.id
_entity.type
_entity.pdbx_description
1 polymer ?
#
loop_
_entity_poly.entity_id
_entity_poly.type
_entity_poly.pdbx_seq_one_letter_code
_entity_poly.pdbx_strand_id
1 'polypeptide(L)'
;MNRRRIAICFLVCSGLIASVVASRGYSQVDPGRYDVQADVVSDLATRLTWQRALPEGALTLALAIDYCSGLALAGRDDWRLPSLQEFQTIVDESRANPAINVDVFPGTPSVG
;
A
#
# COMPACT_ATOMS: atom_id res chain seq x y z
N MET A 1 7.20 -13.81 -16.56
CA MET A 1 7.56 -13.98 -15.13
C MET A 1 6.49 -13.28 -14.31
N ASN A 2 5.60 -14.05 -13.68
CA ASN A 2 4.31 -13.57 -13.14
C ASN A 2 4.50 -12.76 -11.86
N ARG A 3 4.53 -11.42 -11.96
CA ARG A 3 4.44 -10.53 -10.80
C ARG A 3 3.05 -10.70 -10.17
N ARG A 4 3.00 -11.08 -8.89
CA ARG A 4 1.78 -11.23 -8.10
C ARG A 4 1.25 -9.81 -7.82
N ARG A 5 0.01 -9.51 -8.22
CA ARG A 5 -0.59 -8.17 -8.06
C ARG A 5 -1.45 -8.11 -6.82
N ILE A 6 -1.44 -6.96 -6.18
CA ILE A 6 -2.06 -6.73 -4.88
C ILE A 6 -2.73 -5.37 -4.90
N ALA A 7 -4.03 -5.34 -4.63
CA ALA A 7 -4.73 -4.10 -4.38
C ALA A 7 -4.50 -3.71 -2.92
N ILE A 8 -3.95 -2.54 -2.66
CA ILE A 8 -3.90 -1.98 -1.30
C ILE A 8 -5.33 -1.58 -0.97
N CYS A 9 -6.10 -2.51 -0.43
CA CYS A 9 -7.31 -2.15 0.27
C CYS A 9 -6.89 -1.94 1.72
N PHE A 10 -6.84 -0.69 2.18
CA PHE A 10 -6.75 -0.43 3.62
C PHE A 10 -8.05 -0.92 4.25
N LEU A 11 -8.05 -2.19 4.65
CA LEU A 11 -8.86 -2.63 5.75
C LEU A 11 -8.43 -1.77 6.92
N VAL A 12 -9.36 -1.00 7.48
CA VAL A 12 -9.13 -0.28 8.72
C VAL A 12 -8.99 -1.34 9.83
N CYS A 13 -7.83 -1.99 9.92
CA CYS A 13 -7.43 -2.70 11.12
C CYS A 13 -6.95 -1.63 12.09
N SER A 14 -7.90 -1.04 12.79
CA SER A 14 -7.64 -0.17 13.94
C SER A 14 -6.75 -0.91 14.94
N GLY A 15 -5.56 -0.40 15.21
CA GLY A 15 -4.80 -0.76 16.41
C GLY A 15 -3.30 -0.93 16.21
N LEU A 16 -2.55 0.02 16.80
CA LEU A 16 -1.17 -0.07 17.26
C LEU A 16 -0.04 -0.04 16.21
N ILE A 17 0.46 1.16 15.90
CA ILE A 17 1.88 1.47 16.12
C ILE A 17 1.97 2.92 16.63
N ALA A 18 2.42 3.08 17.88
CA ALA A 18 2.58 4.38 18.53
C ALA A 18 4.06 4.80 18.59
N SER A 19 4.29 6.03 18.12
CA SER A 19 5.25 7.04 18.59
C SER A 19 6.76 6.92 18.38
N VAL A 20 7.32 8.13 18.11
CA VAL A 20 8.72 8.60 18.13
C VAL A 20 9.46 8.35 16.80
N VAL A 21 9.98 9.34 16.06
CA VAL A 21 10.84 10.48 16.43
C VAL A 21 10.67 11.66 15.44
N ALA A 22 10.68 12.89 15.96
CA ALA A 22 10.96 14.10 15.20
C ALA A 22 12.48 14.30 15.05
N SER A 23 12.90 14.91 13.94
CA SER A 23 14.25 15.41 13.62
C SER A 23 15.21 14.45 12.91
N ARG A 24 15.00 14.31 11.60
CA ARG A 24 16.01 14.47 10.53
C ARG A 24 15.29 14.13 9.22
N GLY A 25 15.42 14.99 8.21
CA GLY A 25 14.76 14.82 6.91
C GLY A 25 14.94 13.39 6.39
N TYR A 26 13.83 12.68 6.22
CA TYR A 26 13.85 11.28 5.82
C TYR A 26 13.74 11.18 4.30
N SER A 27 14.85 11.44 3.62
CA SER A 27 15.04 11.02 2.23
C SER A 27 15.44 9.55 2.23
N GLN A 28 14.53 8.62 2.52
CA GLN A 28 14.75 7.19 2.25
C GLN A 28 13.54 6.63 1.50
N VAL A 29 13.17 7.29 0.39
CA VAL A 29 12.82 6.50 -0.79
C VAL A 29 14.10 5.71 -1.08
N ASP A 30 14.12 4.40 -0.82
CA ASP A 30 15.21 3.55 -1.30
C ASP A 30 15.29 3.78 -2.82
N PRO A 31 16.32 4.50 -3.33
CA PRO A 31 16.30 4.97 -4.70
C PRO A 31 16.30 3.77 -5.64
N GLY A 32 15.13 3.48 -6.23
CA GLY A 32 14.95 2.34 -7.12
C GLY A 32 14.20 1.14 -6.53
N ARG A 33 13.69 1.17 -5.29
CA ARG A 33 12.78 0.10 -4.83
C ARG A 33 11.45 0.12 -5.57
N TYR A 34 10.87 1.31 -5.72
CA TYR A 34 9.55 1.48 -6.32
C TYR A 34 9.66 2.08 -7.72
N ASP A 35 9.09 1.38 -8.70
CA ASP A 35 8.78 1.93 -10.02
C ASP A 35 7.33 2.41 -10.01
N VAL A 36 7.18 3.74 -9.95
CA VAL A 36 5.91 4.42 -9.70
C VAL A 36 5.28 4.85 -11.02
N GLN A 37 4.05 4.40 -11.25
CA GLN A 37 3.22 4.79 -12.41
C GLN A 37 1.98 5.55 -11.93
N ALA A 38 1.08 5.91 -12.86
CA ALA A 38 -0.13 6.68 -12.54
C ALA A 38 -1.00 5.97 -11.50
N ASP A 39 -1.44 4.74 -11.80
CA ASP A 39 -2.42 4.02 -10.98
C ASP A 39 -1.82 2.88 -10.16
N VAL A 40 -0.55 2.51 -10.44
CA VAL A 40 0.11 1.33 -9.86
C VAL A 40 1.55 1.64 -9.46
N VAL A 41 2.04 0.86 -8.50
CA VAL A 41 3.43 0.89 -8.04
C VAL A 41 4.02 -0.51 -8.14
N SER A 42 5.13 -0.66 -8.85
CA SER A 42 5.89 -1.92 -8.85
C SER A 42 6.96 -1.89 -7.78
N ASP A 43 6.87 -2.80 -6.80
CA ASP A 43 7.91 -3.01 -5.80
C ASP A 43 8.94 -4.00 -6.35
N LEU A 44 10.15 -3.51 -6.66
CA LEU A 44 11.22 -4.30 -7.23
C LEU A 44 11.85 -5.27 -6.21
N ALA A 45 11.76 -4.98 -4.92
CA ALA A 45 12.29 -5.84 -3.85
C ALA A 45 11.43 -7.10 -3.66
N THR A 46 10.11 -6.93 -3.61
CA THR A 46 9.15 -8.04 -3.40
C THR A 46 8.61 -8.64 -4.70
N ARG A 47 8.83 -7.97 -5.83
CA ARG A 47 8.27 -8.32 -7.16
C ARG A 47 6.75 -8.27 -7.19
N LEU A 48 6.16 -7.47 -6.31
CA LEU A 48 4.72 -7.22 -6.22
C LEU A 48 4.36 -5.97 -7.02
N THR A 49 3.13 -5.93 -7.51
CA THR A 49 2.54 -4.71 -8.06
C THR A 49 1.38 -4.31 -7.18
N TRP A 50 1.44 -3.08 -6.68
CA TRP A 50 0.49 -2.49 -5.77
C TRP A 50 -0.43 -1.52 -6.49
N GLN A 51 -1.70 -1.50 -6.13
CA GLN A 51 -2.57 -0.38 -6.47
C GLN A 51 -2.06 0.89 -5.77
N ARG A 52 -2.00 2.00 -6.50
CA ARG A 52 -1.45 3.27 -5.97
C ARG A 52 -2.50 4.12 -5.27
N ALA A 53 -3.69 4.21 -5.87
CA ALA A 53 -4.81 5.00 -5.36
C ALA A 53 -5.80 4.11 -4.63
N LEU A 54 -6.20 4.53 -3.43
CA LEU A 54 -7.20 3.81 -2.65
C LEU A 54 -8.61 4.09 -3.17
N PRO A 55 -9.55 3.14 -3.05
CA PRO A 55 -10.97 3.45 -3.19
C PRO A 55 -11.38 4.49 -2.14
N GLU A 56 -12.34 5.35 -2.50
CA GLU A 56 -12.87 6.34 -1.57
C GLU A 56 -13.62 5.65 -0.42
N GLY A 57 -13.26 5.99 0.82
CA GLY A 57 -13.90 5.47 2.02
C GLY A 57 -13.33 4.15 2.54
N ALA A 58 -13.73 3.81 3.78
CA ALA A 58 -13.33 2.56 4.41
C ALA A 58 -14.17 1.39 3.87
N LEU A 59 -13.51 0.31 3.45
CA LEU A 59 -14.17 -0.91 3.03
C LEU A 59 -14.17 -1.95 4.16
N THR A 60 -15.26 -2.68 4.31
CA THR A 60 -15.29 -3.91 5.10
C THR A 60 -14.48 -5.00 4.38
N LEU A 61 -14.12 -6.08 5.08
CA LEU A 61 -13.39 -7.18 4.47
C LEU A 61 -14.14 -7.79 3.26
N ALA A 62 -15.46 -7.97 3.37
CA ALA A 62 -16.26 -8.50 2.27
C ALA A 62 -16.23 -7.57 1.05
N LEU A 63 -16.46 -6.26 1.27
CA LEU A 63 -16.42 -5.27 0.19
C LEU A 63 -15.01 -5.15 -0.42
N ALA A 64 -13.96 -5.32 0.38
CA ALA A 64 -12.59 -5.30 -0.07
C ALA A 64 -12.27 -6.51 -0.98
N ILE A 65 -12.77 -7.70 -0.63
CA ILE A 65 -12.64 -8.91 -1.45
C ILE A 65 -13.36 -8.70 -2.78
N ASP A 66 -14.62 -8.26 -2.75
CA ASP A 66 -15.43 -8.01 -3.94
C ASP A 66 -14.77 -6.96 -4.83
N TYR A 67 -14.31 -5.85 -4.24
CA TYR A 67 -13.60 -4.80 -4.93
C TYR A 67 -12.37 -5.33 -5.66
N CYS A 68 -11.50 -6.09 -4.98
CA CYS A 68 -10.30 -6.63 -5.60
C CYS A 68 -10.64 -7.60 -6.74
N SER A 69 -11.66 -8.44 -6.55
CA SER A 69 -12.06 -9.44 -7.54
C SER A 69 -12.63 -8.85 -8.83
N GLY A 70 -13.24 -7.67 -8.75
CA GLY A 70 -13.81 -6.96 -9.90
C GLY A 70 -12.93 -5.82 -10.43
N LEU A 71 -11.77 -5.57 -9.82
CA LEU A 71 -10.92 -4.45 -10.18
C LEU A 71 -10.23 -4.70 -11.53
N ALA A 72 -10.49 -3.84 -12.51
CA ALA A 72 -9.71 -3.75 -13.74
C ALA A 72 -8.90 -2.45 -13.73
N LEU A 73 -7.59 -2.55 -13.57
CA LEU A 73 -6.68 -1.40 -13.42
C LEU A 73 -5.38 -1.62 -14.19
N ALA A 74 -4.89 -0.57 -14.88
CA ALA A 74 -3.68 -0.62 -15.71
C ALA A 74 -3.66 -1.79 -16.72
N GLY A 75 -4.83 -2.13 -17.30
CA GLY A 75 -4.99 -3.22 -18.25
C GLY A 75 -4.94 -4.62 -17.62
N ARG A 76 -5.25 -4.75 -16.33
CA ARG A 76 -5.14 -5.99 -15.54
C ARG A 76 -6.35 -6.18 -14.65
N ASP A 77 -6.78 -7.42 -14.52
CA ASP A 77 -8.01 -7.85 -13.84
C ASP A 77 -7.78 -8.94 -12.77
N ASP A 78 -6.52 -9.30 -12.51
CA ASP A 78 -6.13 -10.35 -11.55
C ASP A 78 -5.67 -9.79 -10.19
N TRP A 79 -6.39 -8.77 -9.70
CA TRP A 79 -6.10 -8.13 -8.43
C TRP A 79 -6.64 -8.94 -7.24
N ARG A 80 -5.92 -8.90 -6.12
CA ARG A 80 -6.33 -9.56 -4.86
C ARG A 80 -5.90 -8.74 -3.64
N LEU A 81 -6.45 -9.10 -2.49
CA LEU A 81 -5.98 -8.56 -1.22
C LEU A 81 -4.55 -9.04 -0.87
N PRO A 82 -3.76 -8.21 -0.17
CA PRO A 82 -2.47 -8.62 0.37
C PRO A 82 -2.67 -9.68 1.45
N SER A 83 -1.70 -10.58 1.57
CA SER A 83 -1.47 -11.26 2.84
C SER A 83 -0.85 -10.30 3.86
N LEU A 84 -0.95 -10.61 5.16
CA LEU A 84 -0.35 -9.80 6.22
C LEU A 84 1.16 -9.57 6.00
N GLN A 85 1.89 -10.62 5.59
CA GLN A 85 3.32 -10.54 5.33
C GLN A 85 3.64 -9.60 4.17
N GLU A 86 2.85 -9.63 3.09
CA GLU A 86 3.01 -8.71 1.96
C GLU A 86 2.72 -7.27 2.40
N PHE A 87 1.64 -7.04 3.14
CA PHE A 87 1.29 -5.71 3.64
C PHE A 87 2.37 -5.11 4.53
N GLN A 88 2.98 -5.93 5.41
CA GLN A 88 4.09 -5.48 6.26
C GLN A 88 5.29 -4.98 5.45
N THR A 89 5.51 -5.44 4.21
CA THR A 89 6.66 -4.99 3.41
C THR A 89 6.61 -3.53 2.97
N ILE A 90 5.41 -2.93 2.92
CA ILE A 90 5.22 -1.52 2.56
C ILE A 90 5.06 -0.60 3.78
N VAL A 91 4.89 -1.19 4.97
CA VAL A 91 4.88 -0.46 6.24
C VAL A 91 6.30 -0.09 6.60
N ASP A 92 6.51 1.19 6.91
CA ASP A 92 7.75 1.72 7.43
C ASP A 92 7.57 1.94 8.93
N GLU A 93 8.12 1.03 9.73
CA GLU A 93 8.02 1.07 11.20
C GLU A 93 8.73 2.29 11.83
N SER A 94 9.56 3.02 11.06
CA SER A 94 10.13 4.30 11.49
C SER A 94 9.15 5.47 11.37
N ARG A 95 8.00 5.26 10.70
CA ARG A 95 6.94 6.23 10.50
C ARG A 95 5.71 5.83 11.32
N ALA A 96 5.14 6.78 12.06
CA ALA A 96 3.96 6.51 12.87
C ALA A 96 2.65 6.98 12.22
N ASN A 97 2.66 8.05 11.41
CA ASN A 97 1.42 8.61 10.91
C ASN A 97 1.56 9.46 9.62
N PRO A 98 1.24 8.92 8.43
CA PRO A 98 1.02 7.50 8.16
C PRO A 98 2.33 6.70 8.15
N ALA A 99 2.23 5.43 8.58
CA ALA A 99 3.33 4.48 8.58
C ALA A 99 3.75 4.02 7.17
N ILE A 100 2.97 4.37 6.14
CA ILE A 100 3.28 4.07 4.74
C ILE A 100 3.75 5.34 4.04
N ASN A 101 4.65 5.17 3.06
CA ASN A 101 5.20 6.29 2.31
C ASN A 101 4.15 6.92 1.38
N VAL A 102 3.67 8.09 1.75
CA VAL A 102 2.65 8.86 0.99
C VAL A 102 3.13 9.37 -0.36
N ASP A 103 4.44 9.52 -0.58
CA ASP A 103 4.97 9.93 -1.88
C ASP A 103 4.77 8.81 -2.92
N VAL A 104 4.83 7.56 -2.44
CA VAL A 104 4.61 6.35 -3.24
C VAL A 104 3.13 5.98 -3.29
N PHE A 105 2.46 5.99 -2.12
CA PHE A 105 1.07 5.59 -1.91
C PHE A 105 0.22 6.79 -1.41
N PRO A 106 -0.16 7.71 -2.30
CA PRO A 106 -0.92 8.89 -1.95
C PRO A 106 -2.31 8.50 -1.41
N GLY A 107 -2.85 9.33 -0.52
CA GLY A 107 -4.17 9.10 0.09
C GLY A 107 -4.19 8.05 1.21
N THR A 108 -3.04 7.51 1.61
CA THR A 108 -2.93 6.67 2.81
C THR A 108 -3.50 7.43 4.02
N PRO A 109 -4.54 6.90 4.68
CA PRO A 109 -5.15 7.58 5.82
C PRO A 109 -4.19 7.63 7.00
N SER A 110 -4.15 8.79 7.66
CA SER A 110 -3.53 8.91 8.98
C SER A 110 -4.39 8.23 10.03
N VAL A 111 -3.79 7.47 10.94
CA VAL A 111 -4.49 7.00 12.13
C VAL A 111 -4.62 8.18 13.10
N GLY A 112 -5.86 8.60 13.38
CA GLY A 112 -6.21 9.69 14.30
C GLY A 112 -7.35 9.26 15.21
#